data_AF-A0A4Q7PIG7-F1
#
_entry.id   AF-A0A4Q7PIG7-F1
#
_cell.length_a   1.000
_cell.length_b   1.000
_cell.length_c   1.000
_cell.angle_alpha   90.00
_cell.angle_beta   90.00
_cell.angle_gamma   90.00
#
_symmetry.space_group_name_H-M   'P 1'
#
loop_
_entity.id
_entity.type
_entity.pdbx_description
1 polymer ?
#
loop_
_entity_poly.entity_id
_entity_poly.type
_entity_poly.pdbx_seq_one_letter_code
_entity_poly.pdbx_strand_id
1 'polypeptide(L)'
;MKIEFEIDEKESVLLLDIIKQFMGQTSDPQALKALSKIATEIEADMAMGDEIFKRLRYRLTPYTNGNRITPAAAMKLDLGISQNFLTRLGGLEREVNSLLKNIVQKYKPDYDLRTLHHIPLSAIKKCKRITDVVTLIQSSYESL
;
A
#
# COMPACT_ATOMS: atom_id res chain seq x y z
N MET A 1 6.55 -0.02 -23.50
CA MET A 1 5.35 0.65 -22.97
C MET A 1 4.87 -0.20 -21.80
N LYS A 2 5.03 0.26 -20.55
CA LYS A 2 4.40 -0.37 -19.39
C LYS A 2 3.02 0.25 -19.26
N ILE A 3 1.98 -0.56 -19.23
CA ILE A 3 0.63 -0.09 -18.91
C ILE A 3 0.54 -0.18 -17.38
N GLU A 4 0.57 0.98 -16.72
CA GLU A 4 0.25 1.08 -15.30
C GLU A 4 -1.26 1.21 -15.20
N PHE A 5 -1.92 0.22 -14.60
CA PHE A 5 -3.33 0.30 -14.31
C PHE A 5 -3.49 0.81 -12.86
N GLU A 6 -4.19 1.92 -12.66
CA GLU A 6 -4.75 2.25 -11.35
C GLU A 6 -5.96 1.33 -11.15
N ILE A 7 -5.74 0.18 -10.51
CA ILE A 7 -6.78 -0.81 -10.19
C ILE A 7 -7.03 -0.77 -8.69
N ASP A 8 -8.29 -0.73 -8.26
CA ASP A 8 -8.60 -0.88 -6.85
C ASP A 8 -8.36 -2.33 -6.36
N GLU A 9 -8.30 -2.55 -5.05
CA GLU A 9 -8.02 -3.88 -4.49
C GLU A 9 -9.08 -4.95 -4.89
N LYS A 10 -10.34 -4.55 -5.07
CA LYS A 10 -11.43 -5.46 -5.48
C LYS A 10 -11.33 -5.80 -6.96
N GLU A 11 -11.02 -4.80 -7.78
CA GLU A 11 -10.76 -4.96 -9.21
C GLU A 11 -9.49 -5.81 -9.44
N SER A 12 -8.50 -5.72 -8.55
CA SER A 12 -7.28 -6.54 -8.57
C SER A 12 -7.58 -8.01 -8.26
N VAL A 13 -8.46 -8.29 -7.28
CA VAL A 13 -8.97 -9.65 -7.01
C VAL A 13 -9.70 -10.21 -8.22
N LEU A 14 -10.62 -9.43 -8.81
CA LEU A 14 -11.37 -9.85 -9.99
C LEU A 14 -10.46 -10.11 -11.20
N LEU A 15 -9.47 -9.24 -11.41
CA LEU A 15 -8.48 -9.41 -12.47
C LEU A 15 -7.64 -10.67 -12.25
N LEU A 16 -7.21 -10.92 -11.01
CA LEU A 16 -6.46 -12.13 -10.66
C LEU A 16 -7.27 -13.39 -10.92
N ASP A 17 -8.55 -13.41 -10.57
CA ASP A 17 -9.45 -14.54 -10.83
C ASP A 17 -9.60 -14.80 -12.33
N ILE A 18 -9.79 -13.75 -13.14
CA ILE A 18 -9.87 -13.82 -14.59
C ILE A 18 -8.55 -14.36 -15.19
N ILE A 19 -7.40 -13.85 -14.74
CA ILE A 19 -6.08 -14.30 -15.20
C ILE A 19 -5.88 -15.79 -14.88
N LYS A 20 -6.19 -16.22 -13.66
CA LYS A 20 -6.10 -17.63 -13.25
C LYS A 20 -7.03 -18.52 -14.07
N GLN A 21 -8.22 -18.05 -14.41
CA GLN A 21 -9.13 -18.76 -15.31
C GLN A 21 -8.51 -18.93 -16.71
N PHE A 22 -7.95 -17.87 -17.30
CA PHE A 22 -7.28 -17.95 -18.60
C PHE A 22 -6.04 -18.86 -18.57
N MET A 23 -5.28 -18.85 -17.47
CA MET A 23 -4.16 -19.79 -17.27
C MET A 23 -4.61 -21.25 -17.32
N GLY A 24 -5.77 -21.57 -16.72
CA GLY A 24 -6.34 -22.92 -16.76
C GLY A 24 -6.88 -23.35 -18.13
N GLN A 25 -7.07 -22.40 -19.06
CA GLN A 25 -7.66 -22.64 -20.38
C GLN A 25 -6.66 -22.55 -21.53
N THR A 26 -5.49 -21.94 -21.33
CA THR A 26 -4.50 -21.77 -22.40
C THR A 26 -3.62 -23.01 -22.56
N SER A 27 -3.46 -23.44 -23.80
CA SER A 27 -2.51 -24.51 -24.19
C SER A 27 -1.18 -23.94 -24.69
N ASP A 28 -1.06 -22.62 -24.82
CA ASP A 28 0.17 -21.95 -25.26
C ASP A 28 1.13 -21.74 -24.07
N PRO A 29 2.31 -22.39 -24.07
CA PRO A 29 3.29 -22.25 -23.00
C PRO A 29 3.83 -20.83 -22.82
N GLN A 30 3.91 -20.02 -23.88
CA GLN A 30 4.38 -18.65 -23.79
C GLN A 30 3.34 -17.75 -23.13
N ALA A 31 2.07 -17.88 -23.53
CA ALA A 31 0.95 -17.21 -22.88
C ALA A 31 0.83 -17.61 -21.41
N LEU A 32 0.96 -18.90 -21.08
CA LEU A 32 0.92 -19.39 -19.70
C LEU A 32 2.03 -18.76 -18.85
N LYS A 33 3.26 -18.68 -19.37
CA LYS A 33 4.39 -18.04 -18.68
C LYS A 33 4.14 -16.55 -18.44
N ALA A 34 3.60 -15.84 -19.42
CA ALA A 34 3.27 -14.42 -19.28
C ALA A 34 2.16 -14.19 -18.25
N LEU A 35 1.06 -14.94 -18.33
CA LEU A 35 -0.06 -14.84 -17.38
C LEU A 35 0.35 -15.20 -15.96
N SER A 36 1.17 -16.25 -15.79
CA SER A 36 1.71 -16.62 -14.48
C SER A 36 2.56 -15.51 -13.89
N LYS A 37 3.38 -14.83 -14.69
CA LYS A 37 4.18 -13.70 -14.22
C LYS A 37 3.29 -12.55 -13.75
N ILE A 38 2.27 -12.19 -14.53
CA ILE A 38 1.33 -11.11 -14.18
C ILE A 38 0.56 -11.47 -12.90
N ALA A 39 0.07 -12.70 -12.77
CA ALA A 39 -0.61 -13.15 -11.56
C ALA A 39 0.28 -13.04 -10.32
N THR A 40 1.54 -13.48 -10.41
CA THR A 40 2.51 -13.38 -9.32
C THR A 40 2.81 -11.92 -8.95
N GLU A 41 2.91 -11.02 -9.94
CA GLU A 41 3.12 -9.59 -9.69
C GLU A 41 1.92 -8.98 -8.95
N ILE A 42 0.68 -9.24 -9.40
CA ILE A 42 -0.55 -8.79 -8.71
C ILE A 42 -0.62 -9.33 -7.28
N GLU A 43 -0.35 -10.62 -7.08
CA GLU A 43 -0.36 -11.25 -5.74
C GLU A 43 0.70 -10.64 -4.80
N ALA A 44 1.89 -10.33 -5.33
CA ALA A 44 2.95 -9.69 -4.56
C ALA A 44 2.57 -8.25 -4.15
N ASP A 45 1.96 -7.49 -5.07
CA ASP A 45 1.52 -6.11 -4.81
C ASP A 45 0.38 -6.09 -3.77
N MET A 46 -0.58 -7.01 -3.88
CA MET A 46 -1.63 -7.17 -2.87
C MET A 46 -1.06 -7.53 -1.49
N ALA A 47 -0.11 -8.47 -1.44
CA ALA A 47 0.55 -8.85 -0.19
C ALA A 47 1.35 -7.70 0.43
N MET A 48 1.93 -6.82 -0.38
CA MET A 48 2.61 -5.62 0.08
C MET A 48 1.63 -4.62 0.69
N GLY A 49 0.49 -4.36 0.05
CA GLY A 49 -0.59 -3.53 0.59
C GLY A 49 -1.08 -4.03 1.95
N ASP A 50 -1.28 -5.33 2.08
CA ASP A 50 -1.68 -5.99 3.33
C ASP A 50 -0.64 -5.82 4.46
N GLU A 51 0.65 -5.98 4.14
CA GLU A 51 1.74 -5.79 5.09
C GLU A 51 1.85 -4.33 5.54
N ILE A 52 1.72 -3.38 4.59
CA ILE A 52 1.65 -1.95 4.88
C ILE A 52 0.49 -1.68 5.83
N PHE A 53 -0.71 -2.19 5.53
CA PHE A 53 -1.89 -2.02 6.36
C PHE A 53 -1.69 -2.58 7.78
N LYS A 54 -1.17 -3.81 7.93
CA LYS A 54 -0.91 -4.41 9.25
C LYS A 54 0.02 -3.55 10.10
N ARG A 55 1.11 -3.07 9.51
CA ARG A 55 2.10 -2.22 10.21
C ARG A 55 1.54 -0.82 10.50
N LEU A 56 0.79 -0.25 9.57
CA LEU A 56 0.15 1.05 9.75
C LEU A 56 -0.89 0.98 10.88
N ARG A 57 -1.71 -0.06 10.89
CA ARG A 57 -2.67 -0.34 11.97
C ARG A 57 -1.99 -0.38 13.33
N TYR A 58 -0.87 -1.10 13.44
CA TYR A 58 -0.10 -1.16 14.69
C TYR A 58 0.37 0.24 15.14
N ARG A 59 0.95 1.03 14.23
CA ARG A 59 1.39 2.40 14.52
C ARG A 59 0.28 3.37 14.86
N LEU A 60 -0.90 3.20 14.25
CA LEU A 60 -2.02 4.11 14.45
C LEU A 60 -2.88 3.78 15.68
N THR A 61 -2.79 2.56 16.21
CA THR A 61 -3.56 2.09 17.37
C THR A 61 -3.56 3.09 18.54
N PRO A 62 -2.41 3.65 18.98
CA PRO A 62 -2.36 4.62 20.09
C PRO A 62 -3.16 5.91 19.86
N TYR A 63 -3.51 6.22 18.61
CA TYR A 63 -4.16 7.48 18.23
C TYR A 63 -5.66 7.33 17.92
N THR A 64 -6.23 6.12 18.08
CA THR A 64 -7.57 5.79 17.57
C THR A 64 -8.67 5.74 18.63
N ASN A 65 -8.43 6.21 19.86
CA ASN A 65 -9.40 6.15 20.97
C ASN A 65 -10.03 4.75 21.17
N GLY A 66 -9.34 3.67 20.77
CA GLY A 66 -9.84 2.30 20.83
C GLY A 66 -10.71 1.86 19.64
N ASN A 67 -10.93 2.72 18.65
CA ASN A 67 -11.70 2.40 17.45
C ASN A 67 -11.01 1.36 16.57
N ARG A 68 -11.80 0.46 15.99
CA ARG A 68 -11.30 -0.58 15.09
C ARG A 68 -10.81 0.05 13.78
N ILE A 69 -9.53 -0.13 13.50
CA ILE A 69 -8.92 0.29 12.24
C ILE A 69 -9.28 -0.72 11.14
N THR A 70 -10.02 -0.27 10.14
CA THR A 70 -10.32 -1.00 8.90
C THR A 70 -9.80 -0.20 7.71
N PRO A 71 -9.55 -0.82 6.54
CA PRO A 71 -9.07 -0.09 5.36
C PRO A 71 -10.00 1.08 4.97
N ALA A 72 -11.31 0.83 4.99
CA ALA A 72 -12.32 1.84 4.63
C ALA A 72 -12.50 2.96 5.67
N ALA A 73 -11.96 2.81 6.89
CA ALA A 73 -12.18 3.76 7.97
C ALA A 73 -11.63 5.15 7.63
N ALA A 74 -12.47 6.18 7.79
CA ALA A 74 -12.08 7.56 7.74
C ALA A 74 -11.27 7.92 8.99
N MET A 75 -10.06 8.45 8.79
CA MET A 75 -9.11 8.71 9.89
C MET A 75 -9.69 9.67 10.94
N LYS A 76 -10.43 10.69 10.51
CA LYS A 76 -11.02 11.67 11.43
C LYS A 76 -12.35 11.19 12.01
N LEU A 77 -13.28 10.76 11.15
CA LEU A 77 -14.67 10.48 11.56
C LEU A 77 -14.81 9.14 12.26
N ASP A 78 -14.20 8.08 11.71
CA ASP A 78 -14.37 6.72 12.23
C ASP A 78 -13.34 6.38 13.30
N LEU A 79 -12.11 6.89 13.16
CA LEU A 79 -11.02 6.59 14.09
C LEU A 79 -10.82 7.66 15.17
N GLY A 80 -11.43 8.84 15.02
CA GLY A 80 -11.26 9.94 15.98
C GLY A 80 -9.83 10.50 16.04
N ILE A 81 -9.02 10.27 15.02
CA ILE A 81 -7.63 10.75 15.00
C ILE A 81 -7.66 12.29 14.93
N SER A 82 -6.94 12.92 15.86
CA SER A 82 -6.94 14.38 15.97
C SER A 82 -6.44 15.05 14.69
N GLN A 83 -7.05 16.18 14.33
CA GLN A 83 -6.61 16.97 13.18
C GLN A 83 -5.14 17.37 13.29
N ASN A 84 -4.68 17.70 14.51
CA ASN A 84 -3.30 18.06 14.77
C ASN A 84 -2.32 16.94 14.39
N PHE A 85 -2.66 15.68 14.71
CA PHE A 85 -1.85 14.54 14.30
C PHE A 85 -1.85 14.37 12.78
N LEU A 86 -2.98 14.57 12.10
CA LEU A 86 -3.08 14.42 10.65
C LEU A 86 -2.33 15.52 9.86
N THR A 87 -2.20 16.73 10.42
CA THR A 87 -1.72 17.90 9.65
C THR A 87 -0.36 18.45 10.04
N ARG A 88 0.24 18.00 11.15
CA ARG A 88 1.55 18.50 11.63
C ARG A 88 2.69 17.58 11.23
N LEU A 89 3.87 18.18 11.04
CA LEU A 89 5.13 17.46 11.03
C LEU A 89 5.29 16.69 12.34
N GLY A 90 5.80 15.47 12.28
CA GLY A 90 5.94 14.63 13.48
C GLY A 90 4.66 13.87 13.89
N GLY A 91 3.53 14.11 13.23
CA GLY A 91 2.28 13.37 13.41
C GLY A 91 2.20 12.15 12.49
N LEU A 92 1.11 12.05 11.70
CA LEU A 92 0.92 11.00 10.72
C LEU A 92 2.09 10.91 9.74
N GLU A 93 2.67 12.06 9.37
CA GLU A 93 3.84 12.15 8.49
C GLU A 93 5.03 11.33 8.99
N ARG A 94 5.34 11.40 10.29
CA ARG A 94 6.43 10.63 10.88
C ARG A 94 6.14 9.14 10.86
N GLU A 95 4.91 8.74 11.17
CA GLU A 95 4.53 7.33 11.18
C GLU A 95 4.58 6.72 9.78
N VAL A 96 4.08 7.46 8.79
CA VAL A 96 4.12 7.10 7.36
C VAL A 96 5.56 6.94 6.87
N ASN A 97 6.42 7.93 7.09
CA ASN A 97 7.81 7.87 6.63
C ASN A 97 8.65 6.82 7.39
N SER A 98 8.37 6.61 8.68
CA SER A 98 8.98 5.52 9.45
C SER A 98 8.53 4.15 8.95
N LEU A 99 7.28 4.01 8.51
CA LEU A 99 6.78 2.79 7.89
C LEU A 99 7.49 2.50 6.57
N LEU A 100 7.55 3.49 5.68
CA LEU A 100 8.21 3.38 4.37
C LEU A 100 9.66 2.93 4.56
N LYS A 101 10.43 3.62 5.42
CA LYS A 101 11.82 3.25 5.72
C LYS A 101 11.94 1.80 6.19
N ASN A 102 11.07 1.35 7.10
CA ASN A 102 11.11 -0.01 7.63
C ASN A 102 10.78 -1.06 6.56
N ILE A 103 9.90 -0.75 5.61
CA ILE A 103 9.53 -1.65 4.52
C ILE A 103 10.67 -1.73 3.51
N VAL A 104 11.26 -0.59 3.12
CA VAL A 104 12.43 -0.54 2.25
C VAL A 104 13.58 -1.34 2.84
N GLN A 105 13.90 -1.11 4.11
CA GLN A 105 14.98 -1.84 4.78
C GLN A 105 14.75 -3.36 4.83
N LYS A 106 13.50 -3.80 4.96
CA LYS A 106 13.16 -5.24 5.03
C LYS A 106 13.20 -5.91 3.66
N TYR A 107 12.67 -5.26 2.63
CA TYR A 107 12.41 -5.90 1.33
C TYR A 107 13.34 -5.43 0.20
N LYS A 108 14.06 -4.33 0.39
CA LYS A 108 15.12 -3.82 -0.50
C LYS A 108 16.38 -3.52 0.33
N PRO A 109 17.02 -4.54 0.94
CA PRO A 109 18.13 -4.35 1.89
C PRO A 109 19.36 -3.64 1.28
N ASP A 110 19.54 -3.74 -0.05
CA ASP A 110 20.64 -3.10 -0.78
C ASP A 110 20.35 -1.63 -1.16
N TYR A 111 19.13 -1.14 -0.90
CA TYR A 111 18.75 0.24 -1.19
C TYR A 111 19.41 1.21 -0.20
N ASP A 112 20.07 2.27 -0.70
CA ASP A 112 20.67 3.28 0.18
C ASP A 112 19.57 4.13 0.85
N LEU A 113 19.30 3.87 2.13
CA LEU A 113 18.30 4.62 2.89
C LEU A 113 18.60 6.13 3.01
N ARG A 114 19.81 6.58 2.67
CA ARG A 114 20.15 8.02 2.61
C ARG A 114 19.54 8.73 1.41
N THR A 115 19.25 8.01 0.33
CA THR A 115 18.61 8.55 -0.87
C THR A 115 17.09 8.40 -0.84
N LEU A 116 16.55 7.71 0.16
CA LEU A 116 15.11 7.52 0.32
C LEU A 116 14.41 8.86 0.49
N HIS A 117 13.60 9.23 -0.51
CA HIS A 117 12.79 10.43 -0.44
C HIS A 117 11.63 10.26 0.56
N HIS A 118 11.41 11.30 1.37
CA HIS A 118 10.28 11.36 2.28
C HIS A 118 8.99 11.64 1.52
N ILE A 119 7.91 10.97 1.92
CA ILE A 119 6.56 11.31 1.49
C ILE A 119 6.21 12.69 2.06
N PRO A 120 5.92 13.69 1.23
CA PRO A 120 5.71 15.05 1.70
C PRO A 120 4.38 15.17 2.46
N LEU A 121 4.38 16.00 3.50
CA LEU A 121 3.18 16.27 4.31
C LEU A 121 1.98 16.73 3.46
N SER A 122 2.21 17.41 2.34
CA SER A 122 1.16 17.84 1.40
C SER A 122 0.41 16.67 0.76
N ALA A 123 1.08 15.55 0.47
CA ALA A 123 0.43 14.33 -0.03
C ALA A 123 -0.36 13.65 1.09
N ILE A 124 0.23 13.55 2.28
CA ILE A 124 -0.37 12.90 3.46
C ILE A 124 -1.65 13.61 3.91
N LYS A 125 -1.69 14.95 3.82
CA LYS A 125 -2.89 15.76 4.11
C LYS A 125 -4.09 15.46 3.20
N LYS A 126 -3.87 14.87 2.02
CA LYS A 126 -4.95 14.50 1.09
C LYS A 126 -5.60 13.16 1.47
N CYS A 127 -4.90 12.32 2.24
CA CYS A 127 -5.44 11.05 2.72
C CYS A 127 -6.59 11.31 3.71
N LYS A 128 -7.75 10.74 3.44
CA LYS A 128 -8.94 10.81 4.31
C LYS A 128 -9.23 9.46 4.98
N ARG A 129 -8.89 8.37 4.31
CA ARG A 129 -9.09 6.99 4.75
C ARG A 129 -7.76 6.28 4.99
N ILE A 130 -7.83 5.14 5.68
CA ILE A 130 -6.66 4.29 5.88
C ILE A 130 -6.13 3.75 4.55
N THR A 131 -6.99 3.32 3.62
CA THR A 131 -6.56 2.87 2.30
C THR A 131 -5.74 3.93 1.57
N ASP A 132 -6.12 5.22 1.63
CA ASP A 132 -5.37 6.29 0.98
C ASP A 132 -3.91 6.38 1.50
N VAL A 133 -3.71 6.12 2.79
CA VAL A 133 -2.37 6.12 3.41
C VAL A 133 -1.58 4.88 2.99
N VAL A 134 -2.24 3.72 2.93
CA VAL A 134 -1.64 2.46 2.46
C VAL A 134 -1.16 2.63 1.02
N THR A 135 -2.04 3.06 0.12
CA THR A 135 -1.71 3.31 -1.29
C THR A 135 -0.57 4.30 -1.44
N LEU A 136 -0.59 5.41 -0.69
CA LEU A 136 0.48 6.40 -0.75
C LEU A 136 1.86 5.82 -0.39
N ILE A 137 1.92 4.96 0.64
CA ILE A 137 3.17 4.30 1.04
C ILE A 137 3.59 3.27 0.00
N GLN A 138 2.64 2.49 -0.50
CA GLN A 138 2.88 1.47 -1.51
C GLN A 138 3.47 2.09 -2.79
N SER A 139 2.83 3.11 -3.35
CA SER A 139 3.33 3.79 -4.56
C SER A 139 4.71 4.41 -4.32
N SER A 140 4.96 4.96 -3.13
CA SER A 140 6.29 5.50 -2.78
C SER A 140 7.36 4.42 -2.64
N TYR A 141 7.00 3.19 -2.26
CA TYR A 141 7.92 2.06 -2.17
C TYR A 141 8.23 1.46 -3.55
N GLU A 142 7.23 1.38 -4.41
CA GLU A 142 7.32 0.85 -5.78
C GLU A 142 8.14 1.77 -6.69
N SER A 143 8.14 3.08 -6.46
CA SER A 143 8.92 4.05 -7.22
C SER A 143 10.44 4.04 -6.96
N LEU A 144 10.90 3.26 -5.97
CA LEU A 144 12.31 3.16 -5.55
C LEU A 144 13.09 2.14 -6.37
#